data_AF-A0A377XJC7-F1
#
_entry.id   AF-A0A377XJC7-F1
#
_cell.length_a   1.000
_cell.length_b   1.000
_cell.length_c   1.000
_cell.angle_alpha   90.00
_cell.angle_beta   90.00
_cell.angle_gamma   90.00
#
_symmetry.space_group_name_H-M   'P 1'
#
loop_
_entity.id
_entity.type
_entity.pdbx_description
1 polymer ?
#
loop_
_entity_poly.entity_id
_entity_poly.type
_entity_poly.pdbx_seq_one_letter_code
_entity_poly.pdbx_strand_id
1 'polypeptide(L)'
;MTNELFEKITAKVNFSILKKTPVILQSEAAECGIACLAMICGHYGLDIDLFNFRQRFGSPSQGVTLMSLSKTAEHAGLKAGRCHSILMKSGN
;
A
#
# COMPACT_ATOMS: atom_id res chain seq x y z
N MET A 1 28.80 -5.28 -29.34
CA MET A 1 27.73 -6.23 -29.73
C MET A 1 26.85 -6.71 -28.56
N THR A 2 27.29 -6.67 -27.29
CA THR A 2 26.46 -7.06 -26.13
C THR A 2 25.43 -6.00 -25.71
N ASN A 3 25.78 -4.72 -25.83
CA ASN A 3 24.92 -3.60 -25.40
C ASN A 3 23.68 -3.41 -26.28
N GLU A 4 23.80 -3.61 -27.60
CA GLU A 4 22.65 -3.51 -28.52
C GLU A 4 21.62 -4.61 -28.29
N LEU A 5 22.07 -5.81 -27.90
CA LEU A 5 21.17 -6.91 -27.53
C LEU A 5 20.44 -6.60 -26.22
N PHE A 6 21.14 -6.04 -25.24
CA PHE A 6 20.58 -5.63 -23.95
C PHE A 6 19.50 -4.54 -24.09
N GLU A 7 19.75 -3.52 -24.91
CA GLU A 7 18.78 -2.47 -25.24
C GLU A 7 17.51 -3.05 -25.88
N LYS A 8 17.67 -4.00 -26.81
CA LYS A 8 16.55 -4.62 -27.54
C LYS A 8 15.70 -5.53 -26.66
N ILE A 9 16.31 -6.17 -25.67
CA ILE A 9 15.61 -6.96 -24.65
C ILE A 9 14.86 -6.02 -23.71
N THR A 10 15.53 -5.00 -23.17
CA THR A 10 14.93 -4.02 -22.26
C THR A 10 13.73 -3.31 -22.88
N ALA A 11 13.83 -2.91 -24.16
CA ALA A 11 12.74 -2.26 -24.89
C ALA A 11 11.52 -3.18 -25.13
N LYS A 12 11.69 -4.51 -25.09
CA LYS A 12 10.58 -5.48 -25.23
C LYS A 12 9.95 -5.87 -23.90
N VAL A 13 10.56 -5.50 -22.77
CA VAL A 13 9.99 -5.78 -21.44
C VAL A 13 8.94 -4.70 -21.13
N ASN A 14 7.67 -5.08 -21.25
CA ASN A 14 6.57 -4.19 -20.92
C ASN A 14 6.34 -4.13 -19.40
N PHE A 15 6.97 -3.17 -18.73
CA PHE A 15 6.76 -2.91 -17.29
C PHE A 15 5.36 -2.38 -16.96
N SER A 16 4.52 -2.04 -17.95
CA SER A 16 3.14 -1.62 -17.72
C SER A 16 2.22 -2.74 -17.20
N ILE A 17 2.70 -3.99 -17.15
CA ILE A 17 2.05 -5.09 -16.43
C ILE A 17 2.11 -4.89 -14.91
N LEU A 18 3.07 -4.11 -14.39
CA LEU A 18 3.13 -3.77 -12.98
C LEU A 18 2.12 -2.67 -12.67
N LYS A 19 1.19 -2.93 -11.75
CA LYS A 19 0.32 -1.88 -11.21
C LYS A 19 1.17 -0.78 -10.57
N LYS A 20 0.92 0.47 -10.91
CA LYS A 20 1.55 1.61 -10.22
C LYS A 20 0.95 1.74 -8.82
N THR A 21 1.79 1.86 -7.79
CA THR A 21 1.33 2.19 -6.43
C THR A 21 0.79 3.62 -6.43
N PRO A 22 -0.45 3.86 -5.96
CA PRO A 22 -0.94 5.22 -5.78
C PRO A 22 -0.10 5.96 -4.74
N VAL A 23 0.08 7.26 -4.93
CA VAL A 23 0.77 8.12 -3.96
C VAL A 23 -0.28 8.73 -3.05
N ILE A 24 -0.19 8.44 -1.75
CA ILE A 24 -1.08 9.00 -0.73
C ILE A 24 -0.24 9.90 0.17
N LEU A 25 -0.60 11.18 0.25
CA LEU A 25 0.11 12.16 1.06
C LEU A 25 -0.38 12.11 2.51
N GLN A 26 0.57 12.02 3.44
CA GLN A 26 0.29 12.16 4.87
C GLN A 26 -0.09 13.60 5.21
N SER A 27 -1.10 13.81 6.05
CA SER A 27 -1.43 15.16 6.56
C SER A 27 -0.68 15.47 7.84
N GLU A 28 -0.34 14.45 8.62
CA GLU A 28 0.38 14.57 9.88
C GLU A 28 1.69 13.77 9.84
N ALA A 29 2.73 14.25 10.52
CA ALA A 29 4.04 13.60 10.53
C ALA A 29 4.03 12.18 11.12
N ALA A 30 3.05 11.91 12.00
CA ALA A 30 2.89 10.62 12.68
C ALA A 30 2.22 9.53 11.80
N GLU A 31 1.71 9.88 10.63
CA GLU A 31 0.88 8.98 9.80
C GLU A 31 1.66 8.21 8.74
N CYS A 32 2.97 8.43 8.64
CA CYS A 32 3.81 7.88 7.57
C CYS A 32 3.63 6.37 7.38
N GLY A 33 3.57 5.59 8.46
CA GLY A 33 3.37 4.14 8.37
C GLY A 33 1.97 3.75 7.89
N ILE A 34 0.93 4.48 8.29
CA ILE A 34 -0.45 4.23 7.85
C ILE A 34 -0.62 4.63 6.38
N ALA A 35 -0.03 5.76 5.97
CA ALA A 35 0.01 6.18 4.57
C ALA A 35 0.69 5.12 3.69
N CYS A 36 1.80 4.54 4.14
CA CYS A 36 2.46 3.43 3.46
C CYS A 36 1.54 2.20 3.30
N LEU A 37 0.82 1.81 4.35
CA LEU A 37 -0.15 0.70 4.25
C LEU A 37 -1.27 1.01 3.27
N ALA A 38 -1.81 2.24 3.28
CA ALA A 38 -2.84 2.65 2.34
C ALA A 38 -2.35 2.59 0.89
N MET A 39 -1.11 3.01 0.60
CA MET A 39 -0.51 2.90 -0.74
C MET A 39 -0.36 1.44 -1.18
N ILE A 40 0.04 0.54 -0.28
CA ILE A 40 0.15 -0.89 -0.56
C ILE A 40 -1.24 -1.48 -0.86
N CYS A 41 -2.25 -1.18 -0.04
CA CYS A 41 -3.61 -1.64 -0.29
C CYS A 41 -4.16 -1.11 -1.62
N GLY A 42 -3.89 0.16 -1.94
CA GLY A 42 -4.23 0.79 -3.21
C GLY A 42 -3.59 0.09 -4.42
N HIS A 43 -2.33 -0.34 -4.30
CA HIS A 43 -1.67 -1.14 -5.33
C HIS A 43 -2.38 -2.48 -5.59
N TYR A 44 -2.91 -3.12 -4.55
CA TYR A 44 -3.70 -4.35 -4.70
C TYR A 44 -5.13 -4.11 -5.21
N GLY A 45 -5.54 -2.85 -5.42
CA GLY A 45 -6.85 -2.48 -5.96
C GLY A 45 -7.93 -2.26 -4.90
N LEU A 46 -7.55 -2.01 -3.65
CA LEU A 46 -8.48 -1.48 -2.66
C LEU A 46 -8.53 0.04 -2.78
N ASP A 47 -9.72 0.59 -2.97
CA ASP A 47 -9.95 2.03 -2.94
C ASP A 47 -10.01 2.50 -1.49
N ILE A 48 -8.86 2.92 -0.95
CA ILE A 48 -8.74 3.35 0.44
C ILE A 48 -7.96 4.66 0.53
N ASP A 49 -8.64 5.66 1.09
CA ASP A 49 -8.05 6.94 1.46
C ASP A 49 -7.54 6.96 2.90
N LEU A 50 -6.61 7.88 3.15
CA LEU A 50 -6.06 8.11 4.49
C LEU A 50 -7.16 8.48 5.51
N PHE A 51 -8.22 9.19 5.07
CA PHE A 51 -9.37 9.52 5.90
C PHE A 51 -10.14 8.26 6.36
N ASN A 52 -10.41 7.34 5.44
CA ASN A 52 -11.06 6.06 5.75
C ASN A 52 -10.19 5.19 6.66
N PHE A 53 -8.86 5.21 6.45
CA PHE A 53 -7.90 4.55 7.32
C PHE A 53 -7.92 5.12 8.74
N ARG A 54 -7.93 6.45 8.89
CA ARG A 54 -8.01 7.11 10.21
C ARG A 54 -9.29 6.77 10.95
N GLN A 55 -10.44 6.76 10.28
CA GLN A 55 -11.70 6.42 10.94
C GLN A 55 -11.71 4.98 11.48
N ARG A 56 -11.07 4.03 10.78
CA ARG A 56 -11.08 2.62 11.15
C ARG A 56 -9.99 2.22 12.13
N PHE A 57 -8.80 2.79 12.00
CA PHE A 57 -7.61 2.39 12.77
C PHE A 57 -7.10 3.48 13.71
N GLY A 58 -7.70 4.67 13.68
CA GLY A 58 -7.26 5.84 14.43
C GLY A 58 -6.13 6.61 13.74
N SER A 59 -5.96 7.88 14.11
CA SER A 59 -4.74 8.64 13.84
C SER A 59 -3.81 8.53 15.06
N PRO A 60 -2.59 8.01 14.92
CA PRO A 60 -1.62 7.99 16.01
C PRO A 60 -1.06 9.40 16.21
N SER A 61 -1.22 9.95 17.41
CA SER A 61 -0.67 11.26 17.77
C SER A 61 0.85 11.26 17.98
N GLN A 62 1.46 10.10 18.24
CA GLN A 62 2.89 9.92 18.52
C GLN A 62 3.61 9.05 17.47
N GLY A 63 2.92 8.69 16.38
CA GLY A 63 3.41 7.77 15.37
C GLY A 63 2.97 6.32 15.61
N VAL A 64 3.27 5.46 14.65
CA VAL A 64 2.95 4.02 14.69
C VAL A 64 4.16 3.19 15.06
N THR A 65 3.99 2.31 16.04
CA THR A 65 4.97 1.25 16.31
C THR A 65 4.86 0.16 15.24
N LEU A 66 5.94 -0.59 15.00
CA LEU A 66 5.92 -1.72 14.07
C LEU A 66 4.89 -2.78 14.48
N MET A 67 4.72 -3.02 15.78
CA MET A 67 3.73 -3.95 16.32
C MET A 67 2.30 -3.51 15.97
N SER A 68 1.97 -2.24 16.22
CA SER A 68 0.67 -1.68 15.82
C SER A 68 0.48 -1.71 14.31
N LEU A 69 1.53 -1.41 13.54
CA LEU A 69 1.48 -1.42 12.09
C LEU A 69 1.22 -2.83 11.54
N SER A 70 1.87 -3.85 12.09
CA SER A 70 1.65 -5.25 11.74
C SER A 70 0.21 -5.68 12.05
N LYS A 71 -0.31 -5.31 13.22
CA LYS A 71 -1.70 -5.60 13.61
C LYS A 71 -2.70 -4.91 12.69
N THR A 72 -2.45 -3.65 12.34
CA THR A 72 -3.26 -2.89 11.38
C THR A 72 -3.20 -3.52 9.99
N ALA A 73 -2.04 -4.01 9.55
CA ALA A 73 -1.88 -4.71 8.28
C ALA A 73 -2.68 -6.03 8.27
N GLU A 74 -2.62 -6.81 9.35
CA GLU A 74 -3.41 -8.03 9.50
C GLU A 74 -4.92 -7.74 9.45
N HIS A 75 -5.38 -6.72 10.16
CA HIS A 75 -6.78 -6.28 10.11
C HIS A 75 -7.19 -5.73 8.74
N ALA A 76 -6.28 -5.09 8.02
CA ALA A 76 -6.50 -4.66 6.63
C ALA A 76 -6.52 -5.83 5.63
N GLY A 77 -6.24 -7.06 6.09
CA GLY A 77 -6.21 -8.26 5.25
C GLY A 77 -4.93 -8.39 4.43
N LEU A 78 -3.84 -7.72 4.83
CA LEU A 78 -2.49 -7.94 4.31
C LEU A 78 -1.89 -9.15 5.01
N LYS A 79 -2.17 -10.35 4.51
CA LYS A 79 -1.48 -11.58 4.92
C LYS A 79 -0.51 -11.98 3.83
N ALA A 80 0.79 -12.00 4.15
CA ALA A 80 1.90 -12.56 3.38
C ALA A 80 1.66 -12.58 1.85
N GLY A 81 1.73 -11.41 1.21
CA GLY A 81 1.70 -11.26 -0.25
C GLY A 81 0.33 -11.12 -0.91
N ARG A 82 -0.79 -11.12 -0.15
CA ARG A 82 -2.12 -10.83 -0.69
C ARG A 82 -2.87 -9.85 0.21
N CYS A 83 -3.52 -8.86 -0.42
CA CYS A 83 -4.46 -7.97 0.23
C CYS A 83 -5.87 -8.51 -0.03
N HIS A 84 -6.53 -9.06 0.99
CA HIS A 84 -7.88 -9.59 0.85
C HIS A 84 -8.91 -8.54 1.31
N SER A 85 -9.71 -7.98 0.40
CA SER A 85 -10.63 -6.88 0.73
C SER A 85 -11.81 -7.26 1.61
N ILE A 86 -12.01 -8.55 1.90
CA ILE A 86 -13.14 -9.06 2.69
C ILE A 86 -13.16 -8.47 4.11
N LEU A 87 -11.99 -8.14 4.69
CA LEU A 87 -11.92 -7.51 6.01
C LEU A 87 -12.20 -6.00 5.96
N MET A 88 -12.02 -5.35 4.81
CA MET A 88 -12.32 -3.93 4.61
C MET A 88 -13.80 -3.65 4.27
N LYS A 89 -14.64 -4.67 4.06
CA LYS A 89 -16.09 -4.50 3.85
C LYS A 89 -16.94 -4.66 5.11
N SER A 90 -16.39 -5.18 6.21
CA SER A 90 -17.09 -5.28 7.50
C SER A 90 -16.83 -4.06 8.38
N GLY A 91 -17.36 -2.91 7.97
CA GLY A 91 -17.59 -1.79 8.87
C GLY A 91 -19.01 -1.32 8.60
N ASN A 92 -19.92 -1.62 9.54
CA ASN A 92 -21.24 -0.99 9.61
C ASN A 92 -21.11 0.53 9.60
#